data_AF-A0A922YSZ7-F1
#
_entry.id   AF-A0A922YSZ7-F1
#
_cell.length_a   1.000
_cell.length_b   1.000
_cell.length_c   1.000
_cell.angle_alpha   90.00
_cell.angle_beta   90.00
_cell.angle_gamma   90.00
#
_symmetry.space_group_name_H-M   'P 1'
#
loop_
_entity.id
_entity.type
_entity.pdbx_description
1 polymer ?
#
loop_
_entity_poly.entity_id
_entity_poly.type
_entity_poly.pdbx_seq_one_letter_code
_entity_poly.pdbx_strand_id
1 'polypeptide(L)'
;PLDLQRAAAERNYFGYTYAEVGAGMAEKWHFPQEMVSALANQVAPFEGEAYDRLGGLLHLASWRARAEEIQLDANGLVATFPDMIGLTLGLDLDSVLEKDPTEWSFSQALGAFID
;
A
#
# COMPACT_ATOMS: atom_id res chain seq x y z
N PRO A 1 -2.91 2.23 -15.36
CA PRO A 1 -3.43 1.55 -14.14
C PRO A 1 -2.51 1.64 -12.90
N LEU A 2 -1.22 1.96 -13.06
CA LEU A 2 -0.21 1.97 -11.98
C LEU A 2 0.28 3.38 -11.63
N ASP A 3 -0.34 4.40 -12.22
CA ASP A 3 -0.10 5.80 -11.91
C ASP A 3 -0.46 6.12 -10.45
N LEU A 4 0.37 6.93 -9.78
CA LEU A 4 0.17 7.35 -8.40
C LEU A 4 -1.15 8.14 -8.23
N GLN A 5 -1.61 8.84 -9.26
CA GLN A 5 -2.83 9.65 -9.26
C GLN A 5 -4.11 8.86 -9.58
N ARG A 6 -4.01 7.54 -9.82
CA ARG A 6 -5.16 6.70 -10.17
C ARG A 6 -6.33 6.84 -9.20
N ALA A 7 -6.06 6.83 -7.90
CA ALA A 7 -7.11 6.90 -6.89
C ALA A 7 -7.90 8.21 -6.97
N ALA A 8 -7.19 9.34 -7.15
CA ALA A 8 -7.82 10.65 -7.31
C ALA A 8 -8.65 10.72 -8.61
N ALA A 9 -8.12 10.17 -9.71
CA ALA A 9 -8.84 10.12 -10.98
C ALA A 9 -10.12 9.27 -10.89
N GLU A 10 -10.05 8.09 -10.27
CA GLU A 10 -11.21 7.21 -10.07
C GLU A 10 -12.27 7.86 -9.17
N ARG A 11 -11.87 8.47 -8.05
CA ARG A 11 -12.79 9.20 -7.18
C ARG A 11 -13.51 10.31 -7.95
N ASN A 12 -12.79 11.09 -8.75
CA ASN A 12 -13.35 12.21 -9.50
C ASN A 12 -14.33 11.76 -10.60
N TYR A 13 -14.06 10.63 -11.24
CA TYR A 13 -14.84 10.17 -12.39
C TYR A 13 -15.98 9.21 -12.00
N PHE A 14 -15.77 8.32 -11.04
CA PHE A 14 -16.73 7.30 -10.63
C PHE A 14 -17.37 7.54 -9.25
N GLY A 15 -16.79 8.40 -8.42
CA GLY A 15 -17.21 8.60 -7.03
C GLY A 15 -16.65 7.55 -6.05
N TYR A 16 -15.88 6.56 -6.54
CA TYR A 16 -15.22 5.53 -5.74
C TYR A 16 -13.86 5.16 -6.34
N THR A 17 -13.06 4.39 -5.61
CA THR A 17 -11.69 3.99 -5.95
C THR A 17 -11.51 2.47 -5.95
N TYR A 18 -10.43 1.99 -6.54
CA TYR A 18 -10.03 0.58 -6.50
C TYR A 18 -9.90 0.04 -5.07
N ALA A 19 -9.54 0.89 -4.11
CA ALA A 19 -9.40 0.53 -2.71
C ALA A 19 -10.75 0.16 -2.08
N GLU A 20 -11.77 0.98 -2.30
CA GLU A 20 -13.15 0.74 -1.82
C GLU A 20 -13.74 -0.52 -2.46
N VAL A 21 -13.52 -0.73 -3.77
CA VAL A 21 -13.97 -1.93 -4.47
C VAL A 21 -13.27 -3.19 -3.94
N GLY A 22 -11.95 -3.12 -3.73
CA GLY A 22 -11.16 -4.23 -3.19
C GLY A 22 -11.56 -4.59 -1.76
N ALA A 23 -11.79 -3.58 -0.90
CA ALA A 23 -12.30 -3.79 0.45
C ALA A 23 -13.68 -4.45 0.45
N GLY A 24 -14.60 -3.98 -0.39
CA GLY A 24 -15.93 -4.60 -0.53
C GLY A 24 -15.86 -6.06 -0.98
N MET A 25 -14.91 -6.41 -1.87
CA MET A 25 -14.71 -7.80 -2.26
C MET A 25 -14.17 -8.66 -1.11
N ALA A 26 -13.16 -8.16 -0.39
CA ALA A 26 -12.60 -8.86 0.77
C ALA A 26 -13.65 -9.08 1.87
N GLU A 27 -14.54 -8.12 2.08
CA GLU A 27 -15.67 -8.26 3.00
C GLU A 27 -16.63 -9.38 2.56
N LYS A 28 -16.99 -9.44 1.26
CA LYS A 28 -17.85 -10.50 0.71
C LYS A 28 -17.21 -11.89 0.81
N TRP A 29 -15.89 -11.95 0.83
CA TRP A 29 -15.13 -13.18 1.05
C TRP A 29 -14.88 -13.51 2.52
N HIS A 30 -15.47 -12.74 3.45
CA HIS A 30 -15.35 -12.96 4.89
C HIS A 30 -13.90 -12.87 5.41
N PHE A 31 -13.07 -12.01 4.82
CA PHE A 31 -11.76 -11.69 5.39
C PHE A 31 -11.91 -10.97 6.75
N PRO A 32 -10.87 -10.99 7.61
CA PRO A 32 -10.87 -10.23 8.84
C PRO A 32 -11.17 -8.74 8.61
N GLN A 33 -12.00 -8.16 9.47
CA GLN A 33 -12.42 -6.75 9.35
C GLN A 33 -11.24 -5.77 9.35
N GLU A 34 -10.16 -6.09 10.07
CA GLU A 34 -8.95 -5.30 10.08
C GLU A 34 -8.31 -5.18 8.67
N MET A 35 -8.30 -6.28 7.89
CA MET A 35 -7.81 -6.28 6.51
C MET A 35 -8.75 -5.51 5.58
N VAL A 36 -10.06 -5.64 5.78
CA VAL A 36 -11.07 -4.90 5.01
C VAL A 36 -10.90 -3.39 5.24
N SER A 37 -10.74 -2.97 6.50
CA SER A 37 -10.46 -1.57 6.88
C SER A 37 -9.17 -1.08 6.23
N ALA A 38 -8.08 -1.83 6.37
CA ALA A 38 -6.80 -1.46 5.79
C ALA A 38 -6.88 -1.27 4.26
N LEU A 39 -7.58 -2.16 3.56
CA LEU A 39 -7.81 -2.06 2.11
C LEU A 39 -8.65 -0.83 1.75
N ALA A 40 -9.68 -0.50 2.53
CA ALA A 40 -10.52 0.68 2.27
C ALA A 40 -9.72 1.98 2.47
N ASN A 41 -8.90 2.02 3.51
CA ASN A 41 -8.18 3.22 3.94
C ASN A 41 -6.81 3.39 3.27
N GLN A 42 -6.31 2.42 2.51
CA GLN A 42 -4.94 2.44 1.94
C GLN A 42 -4.64 3.66 1.06
N VAL A 43 -5.64 4.33 0.49
CA VAL A 43 -5.43 5.55 -0.31
C VAL A 43 -5.21 6.76 0.58
N ALA A 44 -5.92 6.85 1.71
CA ALA A 44 -5.87 7.98 2.63
C ALA A 44 -5.91 7.51 4.09
N PRO A 45 -4.79 6.94 4.62
CA PRO A 45 -4.77 6.29 5.93
C PRO A 45 -5.03 7.20 7.14
N PHE A 46 -4.99 8.53 6.92
CA PHE A 46 -5.22 9.56 7.92
C PHE A 46 -6.63 10.17 7.89
N GLU A 47 -7.46 9.86 6.88
CA GLU A 47 -8.78 10.48 6.72
C GLU A 47 -9.89 9.81 7.56
N GLY A 48 -9.58 8.68 8.20
CA GLY A 48 -10.50 7.99 9.14
C GLY A 48 -10.58 8.66 10.52
N GLU A 49 -11.42 8.10 11.40
CA GLU A 49 -11.54 8.58 12.79
C GLU A 49 -10.25 8.43 13.60
N ALA A 50 -9.46 7.42 13.26
CA ALA A 50 -8.13 7.18 13.79
C ALA A 50 -7.21 6.76 12.64
N TYR A 51 -5.90 6.96 12.83
CA TYR A 51 -4.91 6.49 11.89
C TYR A 51 -4.93 4.96 11.77
N ASP A 52 -5.19 4.45 10.57
CA ASP A 52 -5.15 3.02 10.27
C ASP A 52 -3.71 2.61 9.95
N ARG A 53 -3.03 1.98 10.92
CA ARG A 53 -1.63 1.57 10.77
C ARG A 53 -1.42 0.58 9.63
N LEU A 54 -2.33 -0.36 9.43
CA LEU A 54 -2.23 -1.33 8.32
C LEU A 54 -2.56 -0.67 6.99
N GLY A 55 -3.54 0.23 6.95
CA GLY A 55 -3.80 1.09 5.80
C GLY A 55 -2.57 1.92 5.41
N GLY A 56 -1.87 2.48 6.38
CA GLY A 56 -0.61 3.20 6.18
C GLY A 56 0.50 2.31 5.63
N LEU A 57 0.65 1.10 6.15
CA LEU A 57 1.61 0.14 5.61
C LEU A 57 1.28 -0.24 4.15
N LEU A 58 0.01 -0.50 3.84
CA LEU A 58 -0.46 -0.79 2.48
C LEU A 58 -0.26 0.41 1.53
N HIS A 59 -0.47 1.63 2.01
CA HIS A 59 -0.19 2.85 1.26
C HIS A 59 1.28 2.91 0.82
N LEU A 60 2.19 2.72 1.76
CA LEU A 60 3.63 2.75 1.52
C LEU A 60 4.08 1.61 0.58
N ALA A 61 3.58 0.40 0.80
CA ALA A 61 3.84 -0.75 -0.07
C ALA A 61 3.33 -0.52 -1.50
N SER A 62 2.13 0.04 -1.64
CA SER A 62 1.53 0.37 -2.94
C SER A 62 2.32 1.46 -3.67
N TRP A 63 2.79 2.48 -2.95
CA TRP A 63 3.69 3.49 -3.50
C TRP A 63 4.98 2.85 -4.02
N ARG A 64 5.65 2.03 -3.20
CA ARG A 64 6.93 1.37 -3.55
C ARG A 64 6.78 0.52 -4.81
N ALA A 65 5.76 -0.33 -4.88
CA ALA A 65 5.50 -1.18 -6.03
C ALA A 65 5.21 -0.37 -7.32
N ARG A 66 4.46 0.73 -7.21
CA ARG A 66 4.18 1.60 -8.36
C ARG A 66 5.39 2.38 -8.81
N ALA A 67 6.18 2.89 -7.87
CA ALA A 67 7.40 3.63 -8.14
C ALA A 67 8.41 2.77 -8.91
N GLU A 68 8.52 1.50 -8.55
CA GLU A 68 9.32 0.51 -9.27
C GLU A 68 8.78 0.25 -10.69
N GLU A 69 7.49 -0.03 -10.81
CA GLU A 69 6.86 -0.32 -12.10
C GLU A 69 7.02 0.85 -13.10
N ILE A 70 6.77 2.08 -12.65
CA ILE A 70 6.89 3.27 -13.52
C ILE A 70 8.33 3.78 -13.62
N GLN A 71 9.28 3.05 -13.02
CA GLN A 71 10.72 3.33 -13.05
C GLN A 71 11.05 4.76 -12.63
N LEU A 72 10.52 5.22 -11.49
CA LEU A 72 10.88 6.52 -10.94
C LEU A 72 12.39 6.60 -10.70
N ASP A 73 12.97 7.73 -11.10
CA ASP A 73 14.35 8.05 -10.77
C ASP A 73 14.47 8.46 -9.30
N ALA A 74 15.71 8.62 -8.83
CA ALA A 74 15.97 8.99 -7.44
C ALA A 74 15.24 10.29 -7.02
N ASN A 75 15.18 11.28 -7.91
CA ASN A 75 14.47 12.53 -7.64
C ASN A 75 12.96 12.31 -7.54
N GLY A 76 12.37 11.50 -8.43
CA GLY A 76 10.96 11.14 -8.39
C GLY A 76 10.59 10.34 -7.14
N LEU A 77 11.47 9.44 -6.69
CA LEU A 77 11.29 8.71 -5.44
C LEU A 77 11.24 9.65 -4.24
N VAL A 78 12.21 10.56 -4.11
CA VAL A 78 12.23 11.57 -3.04
C VAL A 78 11.01 12.48 -3.11
N ALA A 79 10.65 12.95 -4.31
CA ALA A 79 9.55 13.90 -4.49
C ALA A 79 8.16 13.31 -4.22
N THR A 80 8.03 11.98 -4.27
CA THR A 80 6.73 11.29 -4.11
C THR A 80 6.66 10.40 -2.88
N PHE A 81 7.73 10.33 -2.09
CA PHE A 81 7.76 9.52 -0.89
C PHE A 81 6.68 9.99 0.11
N PRO A 82 5.88 9.07 0.68
CA PRO A 82 4.84 9.45 1.63
C PRO A 82 5.43 9.69 3.03
N ASP A 83 6.09 10.83 3.21
CA ASP A 83 6.86 11.20 4.42
C ASP A 83 6.09 10.99 5.73
N MET A 84 4.84 11.48 5.80
CA MET A 84 4.02 11.39 7.01
C MET A 84 3.73 9.93 7.41
N ILE A 85 3.55 9.05 6.42
CA ILE A 85 3.35 7.61 6.66
C ILE A 85 4.67 6.98 7.12
N GLY A 86 5.78 7.30 6.44
CA GLY A 86 7.11 6.87 6.83
C GLY A 86 7.43 7.22 8.28
N LEU A 87 7.27 8.48 8.66
CA LEU A 87 7.48 8.97 10.03
C LEU A 87 6.61 8.23 11.05
N THR A 88 5.33 7.99 10.73
CA THR A 88 4.41 7.31 11.65
C THR A 88 4.76 5.83 11.84
N LEU A 89 5.31 5.19 10.81
CA LEU A 89 5.76 3.80 10.86
C LEU A 89 7.20 3.64 11.38
N GLY A 90 7.96 4.74 11.50
CA GLY A 90 9.38 4.71 11.83
C GLY A 90 10.26 4.21 10.66
N LEU A 91 9.85 4.51 9.43
CA LEU A 91 10.51 4.12 8.20
C LEU A 91 10.92 5.37 7.41
N ASP A 92 12.16 5.43 6.94
CA ASP A 92 12.60 6.44 5.98
C ASP A 92 12.65 5.84 4.56
N LEU A 93 12.90 6.71 3.58
CA LEU A 93 12.99 6.32 2.18
C LEU A 93 14.03 5.20 2.01
N ASP A 94 15.24 5.39 2.51
CA ASP A 94 16.34 4.43 2.34
C ASP A 94 15.97 3.05 2.90
N SER A 95 15.38 2.98 4.10
CA SER A 95 14.93 1.72 4.72
C SER A 95 13.87 0.99 3.89
N VAL A 96 13.00 1.74 3.20
CA VAL A 96 11.96 1.19 2.31
C VAL A 96 12.55 0.72 0.97
N LEU A 97 13.62 1.38 0.50
CA LEU A 97 14.28 1.01 -0.74
C LEU A 97 15.29 -0.13 -0.57
N GLU A 98 15.93 -0.24 0.60
CA GLU A 98 17.03 -1.18 0.87
C GLU A 98 16.58 -2.65 0.81
N LYS A 99 15.33 -2.95 1.20
CA LYS A 99 14.82 -4.32 1.17
C LYS A 99 14.42 -4.72 -0.25
N ASP A 100 15.09 -5.74 -0.76
CA ASP A 100 14.75 -6.37 -2.02
C ASP A 100 13.52 -7.29 -1.82
N PRO A 101 12.38 -7.01 -2.49
CA PRO A 101 11.18 -7.85 -2.37
C PRO A 101 11.40 -9.31 -2.78
N THR A 102 12.42 -9.59 -3.62
CA THR A 102 12.76 -10.96 -4.04
C THR A 102 13.29 -11.82 -2.89
N GLU A 103 13.79 -11.20 -1.82
CA GLU A 103 14.19 -11.91 -0.60
C GLU A 103 12.99 -12.55 0.12
N TRP A 104 11.76 -12.07 -0.12
CA TRP A 104 10.53 -12.59 0.51
C TRP A 104 9.82 -13.67 -0.33
N SER A 105 10.54 -14.28 -1.27
CA SER A 105 10.05 -15.37 -2.12
C SER A 105 9.38 -16.49 -1.30
N PHE A 106 8.18 -16.87 -1.74
CA PHE A 106 7.33 -17.92 -1.15
C PHE A 106 8.00 -19.29 -1.04
N SER A 107 9.10 -19.57 -1.75
CA SER A 107 9.79 -20.86 -1.65
C SER A 107 10.37 -21.10 -0.26
N GLN A 108 10.77 -20.04 0.45
CA GLN A 108 11.28 -20.14 1.82
C GLN A 108 10.15 -20.33 2.84
N ALA A 109 9.00 -19.68 2.64
CA ALA A 109 7.85 -19.76 3.54
C ALA A 109 7.08 -21.10 3.42
N LEU A 110 7.00 -21.68 2.22
CA LEU A 110 6.38 -23.00 2.02
C LEU A 110 7.15 -24.11 2.74
N GLY A 111 8.49 -24.04 2.80
CA GLY A 111 9.29 -24.98 3.58
C GLY A 111 8.94 -24.97 5.07
N ALA A 112 8.69 -23.79 5.64
CA ALA A 112 8.32 -23.63 7.05
C ALA A 112 6.90 -24.08 7.40
N PHE A 113 6.03 -24.31 6.40
CA PHE A 113 4.65 -24.80 6.59
C PHE A 113 4.50 -26.31 6.34
N ILE A 114 5.52 -26.97 5.75
CA ILE A 114 5.48 -28.39 5.38
C ILE A 114 6.22 -29.28 6.41
N ASP A 115 7.01 -28.69 7.31
CA ASP A 115 7.58 -29.35 8.51
C ASP A 115 6.69 -29.15 9.75
#